data_AF-A0A1G0K119-F1
#
_entry.id   AF-A0A1G0K119-F1
#
_cell.length_a   1.000
_cell.length_b   1.000
_cell.length_c   1.000
_cell.angle_alpha   90.00
_cell.angle_beta   90.00
_cell.angle_gamma   90.00
#
_symmetry.space_group_name_H-M   'P 1'
#
loop_
_entity.id
_entity.type
_entity.pdbx_description
1 polymer ?
#
loop_
_entity_poly.entity_id
_entity_poly.type
_entity_poly.pdbx_seq_one_letter_code
_entity_poly.pdbx_strand_id
1 'polypeptide(L)'
;MGLTRDSYRHPPVPDQQTEVLSAVIIDIAQARRRFGYRRIHDLLRPEFPQVNYKHVYRLYSAADLAVRKRKKTERPVSQRVALQIAQNVNEVWSMDFVSDSLANSQRVKCLTVTDDFSHECVDIVTDYGIGGQYVTRLLDRAALFRGYSDAVRTDNGPEFTSRAFMAWAQTHGIHHILIQPGRPMQNGYIESFNGKFRDECLDEHWFEILPQA
;
A
#
# COMPACT_ATOMS: atom_id res chain seq x y z
N MET A 1 24.95 3.55 -52.83
CA MET A 1 24.69 3.09 -51.45
C MET A 1 25.02 4.22 -50.49
N GLY A 2 24.07 5.13 -50.23
CA GLY A 2 24.28 6.26 -49.32
C GLY A 2 23.64 5.93 -47.97
N LEU A 3 24.45 5.69 -46.94
CA LEU A 3 23.96 5.54 -45.58
C LEU A 3 23.29 6.85 -45.15
N THR A 4 22.09 6.76 -44.57
CA THR A 4 21.33 7.91 -44.05
C THR A 4 22.12 8.64 -42.97
N ARG A 5 22.02 9.97 -42.87
CA ARG A 5 22.73 10.79 -41.85
C ARG A 5 22.51 10.33 -40.40
N ASP A 6 21.38 9.68 -40.13
CA ASP A 6 21.08 9.11 -38.81
C ASP A 6 21.89 7.84 -38.46
N SER A 7 22.63 7.26 -39.40
CA SER A 7 23.48 6.07 -39.17
C SER A 7 24.75 6.36 -38.36
N TYR A 8 25.12 7.64 -38.19
CA TYR A 8 26.30 8.10 -37.44
C TYR A 8 25.94 9.03 -36.28
N ARG A 9 24.89 8.72 -35.50
CA ARG A 9 24.73 9.38 -34.21
C ARG A 9 25.72 8.77 -33.23
N HIS A 10 26.71 9.57 -32.81
CA HIS A 10 27.45 9.27 -31.59
C HIS A 10 26.44 9.10 -30.44
N PRO A 11 26.58 8.06 -29.61
CA PRO A 11 25.77 7.94 -28.42
C PRO A 11 25.95 9.24 -27.61
N PRO A 12 24.86 9.86 -27.12
CA PRO A 12 24.97 11.05 -26.31
C PRO A 12 25.84 10.71 -25.09
N VAL A 13 26.96 11.41 -24.94
CA VAL A 13 27.80 11.31 -23.75
C VAL A 13 27.01 11.96 -22.62
N PRO A 14 26.74 11.26 -21.51
CA PRO A 14 26.04 11.84 -20.39
C PRO A 14 26.84 13.04 -19.87
N ASP A 15 26.16 14.16 -19.63
CA ASP A 15 26.77 15.26 -18.90
C ASP A 15 26.92 14.89 -17.43
N GLN A 16 27.78 15.61 -16.71
CA GLN A 16 28.03 15.39 -15.29
C GLN A 16 26.72 15.45 -14.46
N GLN A 17 25.74 16.25 -14.88
CA GLN A 17 24.44 16.35 -14.22
C GLN A 17 23.62 15.05 -14.36
N THR A 18 23.67 14.43 -15.54
CA THR A 18 23.00 13.15 -15.82
C THR A 18 23.65 12.01 -15.04
N GLU A 19 24.97 12.02 -14.88
CA GLU A 19 25.67 11.04 -14.05
C GLU A 19 25.27 11.16 -12.57
N VAL A 20 25.26 12.39 -12.03
CA VAL A 20 24.81 12.65 -10.65
C VAL A 20 23.36 12.22 -10.47
N LEU A 21 22.46 12.61 -11.38
CA LEU A 21 21.06 12.20 -11.34
C LEU A 21 20.89 10.68 -11.39
N SER A 22 21.66 10.01 -12.25
CA SER A 22 21.64 8.54 -12.37
C SER A 22 22.07 7.87 -11.06
N ALA A 23 23.13 8.35 -10.42
CA ALA A 23 23.58 7.82 -9.13
C ALA A 23 22.49 7.95 -8.05
N VAL A 24 21.87 9.14 -7.93
CA VAL A 24 20.77 9.36 -6.96
C VAL A 24 19.57 8.47 -7.26
N ILE A 25 19.19 8.28 -8.54
CA ILE A 25 18.12 7.35 -8.93
C ILE A 25 18.42 5.92 -8.47
N ILE A 26 19.67 5.46 -8.66
CA ILE A 26 20.10 4.12 -8.26
C ILE A 26 20.04 3.98 -6.74
N ASP A 27 20.55 4.97 -5.99
CA ASP A 27 20.55 4.94 -4.53
C ASP A 27 19.12 4.89 -3.97
N ILE A 28 18.21 5.73 -4.48
CA ILE A 28 16.80 5.71 -4.08
C ILE A 28 16.18 4.35 -4.43
N ALA A 29 16.43 3.83 -5.64
CA ALA A 29 15.88 2.55 -6.06
C ALA A 29 16.40 1.39 -5.21
N GLN A 30 17.67 1.40 -4.79
CA GLN A 30 18.22 0.37 -3.91
C GLN A 30 17.65 0.46 -2.49
N ALA A 31 17.52 1.68 -1.96
CA ALA A 31 16.91 1.91 -0.64
C ALA A 31 15.40 1.64 -0.63
N ARG A 32 14.72 1.74 -1.78
CA ARG A 32 13.27 1.54 -1.96
C ARG A 32 13.00 0.67 -3.18
N ARG A 33 13.44 -0.58 -3.10
CA ARG A 33 13.44 -1.56 -4.22
C ARG A 33 12.12 -1.63 -4.99
N ARG A 34 10.98 -1.53 -4.32
CA ARG A 34 9.64 -1.63 -4.95
C ARG A 34 9.16 -0.36 -5.63
N PHE A 35 9.88 0.76 -5.51
CA PHE A 35 9.48 2.02 -6.11
C PHE A 35 9.77 2.01 -7.61
N GLY A 36 8.74 2.27 -8.40
CA GLY A 36 8.89 2.54 -9.83
C GLY A 36 9.37 3.98 -10.07
N TYR A 37 9.84 4.24 -11.29
CA TYR A 37 10.40 5.53 -11.71
C TYR A 37 9.53 6.77 -11.38
N ARG A 38 8.19 6.64 -11.33
CA ARG A 38 7.29 7.76 -10.98
C ARG A 38 7.41 8.18 -9.52
N ARG A 39 7.48 7.21 -8.59
CA ARG A 39 7.67 7.51 -7.17
C ARG A 39 9.06 8.04 -6.90
N ILE A 40 10.06 7.49 -7.59
CA ILE A 40 11.42 8.04 -7.56
C ILE A 40 11.43 9.47 -8.09
N HIS A 41 10.74 9.76 -9.20
CA HIS A 41 10.58 11.12 -9.72
C HIS A 41 9.95 12.07 -8.70
N ASP A 42 8.91 11.63 -7.99
CA ASP A 42 8.29 12.44 -6.93
C ASP A 42 9.25 12.72 -5.76
N LEU A 43 10.05 11.73 -5.34
CA LEU A 43 11.09 11.90 -4.32
C LEU A 43 12.24 12.82 -4.76
N LEU A 44 12.53 12.85 -6.06
CA LEU A 44 13.58 13.71 -6.62
C LEU A 44 13.16 15.18 -6.74
N ARG A 45 11.86 15.51 -6.71
CA ARG A 45 11.37 16.88 -6.96
C ARG A 45 12.02 17.97 -6.09
N PRO A 46 12.27 17.76 -4.78
CA PRO A 46 12.87 18.80 -3.95
C PRO A 46 14.29 19.18 -4.40
N GLU A 47 15.10 18.20 -4.81
CA GLU A 47 16.51 18.39 -5.19
C GLU A 47 16.68 18.63 -6.71
N PHE A 48 15.79 18.06 -7.52
CA PHE A 48 15.84 18.09 -8.99
C PHE A 48 14.50 18.54 -9.61
N PRO A 49 14.01 19.75 -9.31
CA PRO A 49 12.65 20.19 -9.67
C PRO A 49 12.41 20.30 -11.18
N GLN A 50 13.45 20.48 -11.98
CA GLN A 50 13.36 20.63 -13.44
C GLN A 50 13.44 19.30 -14.20
N VAL A 51 13.71 18.19 -13.52
CA VAL A 51 13.87 16.88 -14.16
C VAL A 51 12.50 16.33 -14.56
N ASN A 52 12.36 16.02 -15.85
CA ASN A 52 11.16 15.41 -16.39
C ASN A 52 11.10 13.90 -16.04
N TYR A 53 9.91 13.38 -15.70
CA TYR A 53 9.70 11.96 -15.42
C TYR A 53 10.16 11.03 -16.56
N LYS A 54 10.11 11.49 -17.82
CA LYS A 54 10.61 10.72 -18.98
C LYS A 54 12.12 10.52 -18.92
N HIS A 55 12.85 11.49 -18.38
CA HIS A 55 14.29 11.39 -18.21
C HIS A 55 14.61 10.37 -17.10
N VAL A 56 13.91 10.46 -15.95
CA VAL A 56 14.01 9.47 -14.86
C VAL A 56 13.69 8.06 -15.37
N TYR A 57 12.62 7.90 -16.15
CA TYR A 57 12.26 6.61 -16.76
C TYR A 57 13.39 6.02 -17.60
N ARG A 58 14.07 6.84 -18.42
CA ARG A 58 15.17 6.39 -19.27
C ARG A 58 16.37 5.92 -18.45
N LEU A 59 16.79 6.70 -17.45
CA LEU A 59 17.91 6.35 -16.57
C LEU A 59 17.59 5.11 -15.74
N TYR A 60 16.38 5.04 -15.17
CA TYR A 60 15.90 3.89 -14.42
C TYR A 60 15.88 2.60 -15.24
N SER A 61 15.43 2.69 -16.50
CA SER A 61 15.41 1.54 -17.41
C SER A 61 16.81 1.13 -17.88
N ALA A 62 17.69 2.11 -18.14
CA ALA A 62 19.07 1.84 -18.52
C ALA A 62 19.87 1.16 -17.40
N ALA A 63 19.52 1.42 -16.14
CA ALA A 63 20.12 0.80 -14.96
C ALA A 63 19.43 -0.52 -14.53
N ASP A 64 18.48 -1.05 -15.32
CA ASP A 64 17.72 -2.30 -15.05
C ASP A 64 17.10 -2.38 -13.64
N LEU A 65 16.59 -1.25 -13.14
CA LEU A 65 16.10 -1.14 -11.75
C LEU A 65 14.70 -1.72 -11.54
N ALA A 66 14.05 -2.21 -12.61
CA ALA A 66 12.69 -2.73 -12.54
C ALA A 66 12.64 -4.09 -11.84
N VAL A 67 11.91 -4.17 -10.71
CA VAL A 67 11.72 -5.44 -10.00
C VAL A 67 10.88 -6.41 -10.83
N ARG A 68 11.41 -7.63 -11.01
CA ARG A 68 10.67 -8.71 -11.68
C ARG A 68 9.40 -9.04 -10.91
N LYS A 69 8.25 -8.92 -11.57
CA LYS A 69 6.97 -9.33 -11.01
C LYS A 69 6.86 -10.85 -11.06
N ARG A 70 6.54 -11.47 -9.93
CA ARG A 70 6.15 -12.88 -9.89
C ARG A 70 4.87 -13.03 -10.72
N LYS A 71 4.87 -13.98 -11.66
CA LYS A 71 3.67 -14.27 -12.47
C LYS A 71 2.59 -14.81 -11.52
N LYS A 72 1.55 -14.01 -11.28
CA LYS A 72 0.43 -14.42 -10.42
C LYS A 72 -0.42 -15.42 -11.19
N THR A 73 -0.90 -16.47 -10.52
CA THR A 73 -1.86 -17.41 -11.12
C THR A 73 -3.09 -16.65 -11.58
N GLU A 74 -3.43 -16.76 -12.86
CA GLU A 74 -4.65 -16.15 -13.40
C GLU A 74 -5.86 -16.79 -12.74
N ARG A 75 -6.65 -15.96 -12.06
CA ARG A 75 -7.95 -16.35 -11.52
C ARG A 75 -9.03 -15.96 -12.53
N PRO A 76 -10.15 -16.70 -12.62
CA PRO A 76 -11.28 -16.30 -13.46
C PRO A 76 -11.66 -14.85 -13.16
N VAL A 77 -11.89 -14.06 -14.21
CA VAL A 77 -12.33 -12.67 -14.06
C VAL A 77 -13.74 -12.68 -13.44
N SER A 78 -13.83 -12.40 -12.15
CA SER A 78 -15.12 -12.18 -11.49
C SER A 78 -15.73 -10.88 -11.99
N GLN A 79 -17.07 -10.82 -12.09
CA GLN A 79 -17.78 -9.59 -12.39
C GLN A 79 -17.32 -8.47 -11.43
N ARG A 80 -16.88 -7.34 -11.99
CA ARG A 80 -16.55 -6.15 -11.18
C ARG A 80 -17.84 -5.60 -10.60
N VAL A 81 -18.01 -5.74 -9.29
CA VAL A 81 -19.08 -5.08 -8.55
C VAL A 81 -18.58 -3.69 -8.20
N ALA A 82 -19.35 -2.64 -8.51
CA ALA A 82 -18.98 -1.28 -8.12
C ALA A 82 -18.95 -1.19 -6.59
N LEU A 83 -17.85 -0.67 -6.05
CA LEU A 83 -17.74 -0.33 -4.64
C LEU A 83 -18.70 0.81 -4.33
N GLN A 84 -19.29 0.82 -3.13
CA GLN A 84 -19.95 2.02 -2.63
C GLN A 84 -18.85 3.05 -2.38
N ILE A 85 -18.86 4.11 -3.20
CA ILE A 85 -17.84 5.15 -3.20
C ILE A 85 -18.16 6.10 -2.06
N ALA A 86 -17.24 6.20 -1.09
CA ALA A 86 -17.25 7.26 -0.09
C ALA A 86 -17.03 8.61 -0.78
N GLN A 87 -17.76 9.64 -0.35
CA GLN A 87 -17.70 10.99 -0.91
C GLN A 87 -16.93 11.97 -0.01
N ASN A 88 -16.75 11.62 1.27
CA ASN A 88 -16.06 12.44 2.24
C ASN A 88 -15.07 11.62 3.07
N VAL A 89 -14.07 12.31 3.64
CA VAL A 89 -13.17 11.74 4.65
C VAL A 89 -14.00 11.29 5.85
N ASN A 90 -13.64 10.14 6.43
CA ASN A 90 -14.30 9.46 7.54
C ASN A 90 -15.74 8.99 7.26
N GLU A 91 -16.19 8.94 6.01
CA GLU A 91 -17.48 8.34 5.71
C GLU A 91 -17.43 6.81 5.86
N VAL A 92 -16.39 6.17 5.31
CA VAL A 92 -16.21 4.72 5.41
C VAL A 92 -14.75 4.39 5.69
N TRP A 93 -14.52 3.66 6.78
CA TRP A 93 -13.23 3.01 7.03
C TRP A 93 -13.29 1.54 6.65
N SER A 94 -12.45 1.13 5.70
CA SER A 94 -12.23 -0.28 5.42
C SER A 94 -11.17 -0.85 6.37
N MET A 95 -11.38 -2.08 6.82
CA MET A 95 -10.51 -2.77 7.77
C MET A 95 -10.30 -4.23 7.38
N ASP A 96 -9.09 -4.73 7.60
CA ASP A 96 -8.70 -6.10 7.26
C ASP A 96 -7.50 -6.55 8.09
N PHE A 97 -7.28 -7.86 8.14
CA PHE A 97 -6.14 -8.48 8.82
C PHE A 97 -5.12 -9.04 7.84
N VAL A 98 -3.87 -8.61 8.01
CA VAL A 98 -2.71 -9.12 7.28
C VAL A 98 -1.90 -9.99 8.24
N SER A 99 -1.71 -11.27 7.93
CA SER A 99 -0.90 -12.18 8.77
C SER A 99 0.56 -12.20 8.34
N ASP A 100 1.50 -12.18 9.28
CA ASP A 100 2.91 -12.39 9.00
C ASP A 100 3.60 -13.28 10.04
N SER A 101 4.92 -13.46 9.97
CA SER A 101 5.69 -14.21 10.95
C SER A 101 7.02 -13.54 11.27
N LEU A 102 7.37 -13.52 12.55
CA LEU A 102 8.69 -13.09 13.00
C LEU A 102 9.76 -14.11 12.61
N ALA A 103 11.03 -13.73 12.78
CA ALA A 103 12.20 -14.57 12.51
C ALA A 103 12.16 -15.94 13.19
N ASN A 104 11.55 -16.00 14.37
CA ASN A 104 11.35 -17.23 15.15
C ASN A 104 10.12 -18.04 14.72
N SER A 105 9.51 -17.72 13.56
CA SER A 105 8.26 -18.31 13.04
C SER A 105 7.01 -18.08 13.89
N GLN A 106 7.08 -17.21 14.90
CA GLN A 106 5.89 -16.82 15.66
C GLN A 106 5.01 -15.92 14.79
N ARG A 107 3.74 -16.31 14.66
CA ARG A 107 2.77 -15.58 13.84
C ARG A 107 2.40 -14.26 14.49
N VAL A 108 2.29 -13.23 13.67
CA VAL A 108 1.74 -11.91 14.03
C VAL A 108 0.59 -11.56 13.11
N LYS A 109 -0.31 -10.71 13.59
CA LYS A 109 -1.42 -10.13 12.83
C LYS A 109 -1.27 -8.62 12.83
N CYS A 110 -1.42 -8.01 11.66
CA CYS A 110 -1.56 -6.58 11.48
C CYS A 110 -3.03 -6.27 11.19
N LEU A 111 -3.68 -5.48 12.05
CA LEU A 111 -4.93 -4.81 11.70
C LEU A 111 -4.60 -3.58 10.89
N THR A 112 -5.04 -3.55 9.64
CA THR A 112 -4.96 -2.37 8.76
C THR A 112 -6.30 -1.67 8.73
N VAL A 113 -6.29 -0.34 8.82
CA VAL A 113 -7.47 0.51 8.70
C VAL A 113 -7.18 1.60 7.67
N THR A 114 -8.07 1.79 6.71
CA THR A 114 -7.92 2.79 5.64
C THR A 114 -9.19 3.57 5.42
N ASP A 115 -9.06 4.86 5.14
CA ASP A 115 -10.19 5.69 4.71
C ASP A 115 -10.48 5.47 3.22
N ASP A 116 -11.74 5.15 2.88
CA ASP A 116 -12.13 4.83 1.51
C ASP A 116 -12.12 6.03 0.56
N PHE A 117 -12.18 7.27 1.08
CA PHE A 117 -12.20 8.49 0.26
C PHE A 117 -10.79 9.03 0.02
N SER A 118 -10.02 9.28 1.09
CA SER A 118 -8.68 9.85 0.99
C SER A 118 -7.61 8.82 0.61
N HIS A 119 -7.93 7.53 0.76
CA HIS A 119 -6.98 6.41 0.70
C HIS A 119 -5.84 6.52 1.73
N GLU A 120 -6.04 7.32 2.77
CA GLU A 120 -5.10 7.43 3.87
C GLU A 120 -5.13 6.16 4.73
N CYS A 121 -3.96 5.73 5.18
CA CYS A 121 -3.85 4.72 6.22
C CYS A 121 -4.26 5.33 7.56
N VAL A 122 -5.38 4.86 8.09
CA VAL A 122 -5.93 5.32 9.37
C VAL A 122 -5.12 4.73 10.54
N ASP A 123 -4.81 3.45 10.48
CA ASP A 123 -3.96 2.83 11.48
C ASP A 123 -3.37 1.52 10.94
N ILE A 124 -2.22 1.13 11.47
CA ILE A 124 -1.69 -0.22 11.34
C ILE A 124 -1.25 -0.66 12.73
N VAL A 125 -1.87 -1.72 13.22
CA VAL A 125 -1.54 -2.25 14.55
C VAL A 125 -1.12 -3.70 14.42
N THR A 126 0.11 -3.98 14.84
CA THR A 126 0.68 -5.34 14.83
C THR A 126 0.69 -5.92 16.25
N ASP A 127 0.15 -7.13 16.41
CA ASP A 127 0.26 -7.91 17.66
C ASP A 127 0.21 -9.42 17.35
N TYR A 128 0.54 -10.27 18.32
CA TYR A 128 0.39 -11.72 18.22
C TYR A 128 -1.08 -12.16 18.07
N GLY A 129 -2.00 -11.37 18.63
CA GLY A 129 -3.43 -11.64 18.57
C GLY A 129 -4.26 -10.38 18.83
N ILE A 130 -5.19 -10.10 17.93
CA ILE A 130 -6.08 -8.95 18.01
C ILE A 130 -7.51 -9.48 18.03
N GLY A 131 -8.17 -9.42 19.19
CA GLY A 131 -9.58 -9.80 19.34
C GLY A 131 -10.51 -8.60 19.17
N GLY A 132 -11.82 -8.84 19.07
CA GLY A 132 -12.81 -7.78 18.83
C GLY A 132 -12.78 -6.62 19.83
N GLN A 133 -12.66 -6.88 21.13
CA GLN A 133 -12.51 -5.81 22.15
C GLN A 133 -11.18 -5.05 22.00
N TYR A 134 -10.14 -5.69 21.46
CA TYR A 134 -8.91 -4.98 21.16
C TYR A 134 -9.12 -4.06 19.94
N VAL A 135 -9.75 -4.55 18.87
CA VAL A 135 -10.12 -3.73 17.70
C VAL A 135 -10.87 -2.47 18.13
N THR A 136 -11.90 -2.57 18.97
CA THR A 136 -12.68 -1.39 19.40
C THR A 136 -11.82 -0.34 20.10
N ARG A 137 -10.89 -0.76 20.97
CA ARG A 137 -9.95 0.17 21.63
C ARG A 137 -9.03 0.88 20.64
N LEU A 138 -8.62 0.19 19.58
CA LEU A 138 -7.77 0.77 18.54
C LEU A 138 -8.56 1.83 17.76
N LEU A 139 -9.82 1.54 17.44
CA LEU A 139 -10.70 2.49 16.74
C LEU A 139 -11.06 3.70 17.58
N ASP A 140 -11.29 3.53 18.89
CA ASP A 140 -11.46 4.66 19.81
C ASP A 140 -10.23 5.56 19.78
N ARG A 141 -9.01 4.98 19.78
CA ARG A 141 -7.76 5.76 19.71
C ARG A 141 -7.61 6.49 18.38
N ALA A 142 -7.94 5.85 17.26
CA ALA A 142 -7.95 6.50 15.96
C ALA A 142 -8.96 7.66 15.92
N ALA A 143 -10.14 7.45 16.50
CA ALA A 143 -11.21 8.44 16.55
C ALA A 143 -10.88 9.68 17.38
N LEU A 144 -9.97 9.60 18.37
CA LEU A 144 -9.51 10.78 19.12
C LEU A 144 -8.88 11.86 18.21
N PHE A 145 -8.28 11.47 17.09
CA PHE A 145 -7.60 12.40 16.18
C PHE A 145 -8.48 12.84 15.01
N ARG A 146 -9.38 11.96 14.54
CA ARG A 146 -10.12 12.15 13.28
C ARG A 146 -11.62 12.30 13.48
N GLY A 147 -12.14 11.93 14.65
CA GLY A 147 -13.55 11.57 14.84
C GLY A 147 -13.82 10.12 14.44
N TYR A 148 -14.99 9.61 14.83
CA TYR A 148 -15.48 8.32 14.36
C TYR A 148 -15.91 8.40 12.90
N SER A 149 -15.80 7.27 12.19
CA SER A 149 -16.36 7.13 10.85
C SER A 149 -17.87 6.91 10.87
N ASP A 150 -18.59 7.30 9.82
CA ASP A 150 -20.02 6.99 9.70
C ASP A 150 -20.27 5.48 9.53
N ALA A 151 -19.36 4.79 8.86
CA ALA A 151 -19.41 3.35 8.66
C ALA A 151 -18.04 2.68 8.69
N VAL A 152 -18.04 1.39 9.05
CA VAL A 152 -16.88 0.50 8.93
C VAL A 152 -17.19 -0.65 8.00
N ARG A 153 -16.26 -0.98 7.11
CA ARG A 153 -16.36 -2.10 6.18
C ARG A 153 -15.36 -3.19 6.53
N THR A 154 -15.85 -4.40 6.79
CA THR A 154 -15.01 -5.53 7.20
C THR A 154 -15.44 -6.83 6.52
N ASP A 155 -14.58 -7.85 6.62
CA ASP A 155 -14.97 -9.24 6.40
C ASP A 155 -15.83 -9.81 7.54
N ASN A 156 -16.23 -11.07 7.38
CA ASN A 156 -17.01 -11.82 8.36
C ASN A 156 -16.11 -12.47 9.43
N GLY A 157 -14.91 -11.94 9.67
CA GLY A 157 -13.99 -12.42 10.68
C GLY A 157 -14.61 -12.40 12.08
N PRO A 158 -14.22 -13.34 12.96
CA PRO A 158 -14.75 -13.41 14.33
C PRO A 158 -14.44 -12.15 15.15
N GLU A 159 -13.37 -11.43 14.82
CA GLU A 159 -13.01 -10.16 15.44
C GLU A 159 -14.09 -9.09 15.21
N PHE A 160 -14.55 -8.97 13.96
CA PHE A 160 -15.54 -7.96 13.53
C PHE A 160 -16.98 -8.38 13.79
N THR A 161 -17.26 -9.69 13.86
CA THR A 161 -18.60 -10.22 14.20
C THR A 161 -18.78 -10.49 15.70
N SER A 162 -17.78 -10.14 16.52
CA SER A 162 -17.84 -10.30 17.97
C SER A 162 -18.89 -9.39 18.62
N ARG A 163 -19.46 -9.84 19.75
CA ARG A 163 -20.39 -9.02 20.55
C ARG A 163 -19.80 -7.67 20.94
N ALA A 164 -18.50 -7.61 21.25
CA ALA A 164 -17.82 -6.39 21.63
C ALA A 164 -17.81 -5.38 20.48
N PHE A 165 -17.47 -5.83 19.26
CA PHE A 165 -17.43 -4.98 18.08
C PHE A 165 -18.83 -4.48 17.69
N MET A 166 -19.83 -5.37 17.65
CA MET A 166 -21.21 -5.00 17.32
C MET A 166 -21.78 -3.98 18.32
N ALA A 167 -21.54 -4.19 19.62
CA ALA A 167 -21.99 -3.26 20.67
C ALA A 167 -21.27 -1.91 20.58
N TRP A 168 -19.98 -1.90 20.26
CA TRP A 168 -19.20 -0.68 20.04
C TRP A 168 -19.73 0.13 18.85
N ALA A 169 -19.97 -0.53 17.71
CA ALA A 169 -20.52 0.12 16.51
C ALA A 169 -21.91 0.72 16.81
N GLN A 170 -22.77 -0.03 17.49
CA GLN A 170 -24.08 0.45 17.90
C GLN A 170 -24.00 1.66 18.85
N THR A 171 -23.09 1.61 19.82
CA THR A 171 -22.93 2.68 20.83
C THR A 171 -22.48 4.00 20.19
N HIS A 172 -21.63 3.93 19.17
CA HIS A 172 -21.13 5.10 18.45
C HIS A 172 -21.97 5.47 17.22
N GLY A 173 -23.08 4.76 16.95
CA GLY A 173 -23.92 5.00 15.78
C GLY A 173 -23.26 4.66 14.44
N ILE A 174 -22.23 3.82 14.46
CA ILE A 174 -21.43 3.45 13.29
C ILE A 174 -22.11 2.31 12.54
N HIS A 175 -22.32 2.48 11.24
CA HIS A 175 -22.89 1.44 10.40
C HIS A 175 -21.84 0.36 10.08
N HIS A 176 -22.16 -0.92 10.33
CA HIS A 176 -21.26 -2.03 10.04
C HIS A 176 -21.61 -2.68 8.70
N ILE A 177 -20.77 -2.46 7.70
CA ILE A 177 -20.90 -3.00 6.34
C ILE A 177 -20.08 -4.29 6.23
N LEU A 178 -20.75 -5.43 6.28
CA LEU A 178 -20.10 -6.73 6.05
C LEU A 178 -19.96 -7.01 4.55
N ILE A 179 -18.75 -7.38 4.11
CA ILE A 179 -18.56 -7.86 2.74
C ILE A 179 -19.20 -9.24 2.56
N GLN A 180 -19.72 -9.48 1.36
CA GLN A 180 -20.35 -10.74 1.01
C GLN A 180 -19.30 -11.85 0.89
N PRO A 181 -19.56 -13.06 1.43
CA PRO A 181 -18.68 -14.21 1.24
C PRO A 181 -18.38 -14.44 -0.25
N GLY A 182 -17.09 -14.61 -0.57
CA GLY A 182 -16.64 -14.83 -1.95
C GLY A 182 -16.64 -13.58 -2.84
N ARG A 183 -16.84 -12.37 -2.29
CA ARG A 183 -16.77 -11.10 -3.03
C ARG A 183 -15.65 -10.17 -2.52
N PRO A 184 -14.37 -10.57 -2.68
CA PRO A 184 -13.20 -9.75 -2.28
C PRO A 184 -13.22 -8.34 -2.90
N MET A 185 -13.81 -8.21 -4.09
CA MET A 185 -13.94 -6.94 -4.78
C MET A 185 -14.70 -5.86 -4.01
N GLN A 186 -15.51 -6.22 -3.02
CA GLN A 186 -16.18 -5.27 -2.13
C GLN A 186 -15.24 -4.61 -1.11
N ASN A 187 -14.00 -5.10 -0.99
CA ASN A 187 -12.97 -4.56 -0.11
C ASN A 187 -11.75 -4.02 -0.90
N GLY A 188 -11.95 -3.64 -2.17
CA GLY A 188 -10.85 -3.36 -3.10
C GLY A 188 -9.88 -2.25 -2.67
N TYR A 189 -10.32 -1.26 -1.89
CA TYR A 189 -9.46 -0.20 -1.38
C TYR A 189 -8.41 -0.74 -0.41
N ILE A 190 -8.85 -1.46 0.62
CA ILE A 190 -7.92 -2.03 1.59
C ILE A 190 -7.14 -3.22 1.02
N GLU A 191 -7.70 -3.99 0.09
CA GLU A 191 -6.90 -5.02 -0.62
C GLU A 191 -5.73 -4.41 -1.40
N SER A 192 -5.96 -3.26 -2.04
CA SER A 192 -4.91 -2.50 -2.73
C SER A 192 -3.86 -1.96 -1.76
N PHE A 193 -4.30 -1.46 -0.60
CA PHE A 193 -3.40 -1.04 0.47
C PHE A 193 -2.59 -2.22 1.02
N ASN A 194 -3.24 -3.32 1.38
CA ASN A 194 -2.61 -4.52 1.93
C ASN A 194 -1.60 -5.15 0.96
N GLY A 195 -1.86 -5.09 -0.34
CA GLY A 195 -0.90 -5.47 -1.36
C GLY A 195 0.38 -4.62 -1.29
N LYS A 196 0.25 -3.30 -1.17
CA LYS A 196 1.42 -2.39 -1.03
C LYS A 196 2.11 -2.57 0.31
N PHE A 197 1.36 -2.67 1.41
CA PHE A 197 1.91 -2.89 2.74
C PHE A 197 2.71 -4.18 2.80
N ARG A 198 2.19 -5.27 2.22
CA ARG A 198 2.93 -6.53 2.05
C ARG A 198 4.20 -6.32 1.23
N ASP A 199 4.05 -5.85 0.00
CA ASP A 199 5.15 -5.81 -0.97
C ASP A 199 6.28 -4.85 -0.54
N GLU A 200 5.95 -3.73 0.11
CA GLU A 200 6.88 -2.63 0.42
C GLU A 200 7.38 -2.63 1.86
N CYS A 201 6.66 -3.26 2.79
CA CYS A 201 7.06 -3.35 4.19
C CYS A 201 7.34 -4.80 4.58
N LEU A 202 6.31 -5.64 4.67
CA LEU A 202 6.42 -6.97 5.26
C LEU A 202 7.41 -7.89 4.50
N ASP A 203 7.38 -7.87 3.16
CA ASP A 203 8.26 -8.72 2.34
C ASP A 203 9.69 -8.17 2.21
N GLU A 204 9.92 -6.90 2.55
CA GLU A 204 11.25 -6.26 2.48
C GLU A 204 12.01 -6.31 3.82
N HIS A 205 11.33 -6.65 4.92
CA HIS A 205 11.91 -6.64 6.27
C HIS A 205 11.83 -8.01 6.92
N TRP A 206 12.80 -8.30 7.77
CA TRP A 206 12.85 -9.51 8.58
C TRP A 206 12.79 -9.11 10.05
N PHE A 207 11.60 -9.22 10.64
CA PHE A 207 11.37 -8.77 12.02
C PHE A 207 11.74 -9.85 13.03
N GLU A 208 12.63 -9.53 13.97
CA GLU A 208 13.08 -10.49 14.99
C GLU A 208 12.15 -10.50 16.21
N ILE A 209 11.57 -9.34 16.54
CA ILE A 209 10.71 -9.13 17.70
C ILE A 209 9.51 -8.26 17.33
N LEU A 210 8.40 -8.42 18.07
CA LEU A 210 7.16 -7.70 17.80
C LEU A 210 7.30 -6.16 17.72
N PRO A 211 8.06 -5.46 18.59
CA PRO A 211 8.17 -4.00 18.48
C PRO A 211 8.83 -3.46 17.20
N GLN A 212 9.50 -4.33 16.44
CA GLN A 212 10.05 -3.97 15.12
C GLN A 212 9.00 -4.07 14.01
N ALA A 213 8.00 -4.94 14.20
CA ALA A 213 6.92 -5.24 13.25
C ALA A 213 5.69 -4.34 13.48
#